data_AF-A0A3A8FR56-F1
#
_entry.id   AF-A0A3A8FR56-F1
#
_cell.length_a   1.000
_cell.length_b   1.000
_cell.length_c   1.000
_cell.angle_alpha   90.00
_cell.angle_beta   90.00
_cell.angle_gamma   90.00
#
_symmetry.space_group_name_H-M   'P 1'
#
loop_
_entity.id
_entity.type
_entity.pdbx_description
1 polymer ?
#
loop_
_entity_poly.entity_id
_entity_poly.type
_entity_poly.pdbx_seq_one_letter_code
_entity_poly.pdbx_strand_id
1 'polypeptide(L)'
;MHWLIYEPAYKDRWISDLASQKSAPTQYEHTLKIKSRHKLNYLDHLKSGAKDRGWKYVGISMAQGFWDYINKLKGTKVSRVWFYGHAREDLWLSLNHRASDHVAVSPESNAILTCDDIKKVAAFSFVPRKAATHPHRFFGCNTKAFAEKWTNTLSVFAEGSSGKVGFEKIHERGGKVRLSAGAQWYQYSKASTPRLLHLKAGEEVD
;
A
#
# COMPACT_ATOMS: atom_id res chain seq x y z
N MET A 1 11.03 6.17 10.45
CA MET A 1 10.06 5.56 9.51
C MET A 1 10.77 5.21 8.21
N HIS A 2 10.44 4.07 7.60
CA HIS A 2 11.03 3.60 6.35
C HIS A 2 9.93 3.65 5.30
N TRP A 3 10.15 4.35 4.19
CA TRP A 3 9.16 4.50 3.12
C TRP A 3 9.65 3.75 1.88
N LEU A 4 9.09 2.56 1.70
CA LEU A 4 9.40 1.68 0.58
C LEU A 4 8.49 2.02 -0.59
N ILE A 5 9.07 2.24 -1.76
CA ILE A 5 8.37 2.65 -2.98
C ILE A 5 8.71 1.66 -4.09
N TYR A 6 7.70 1.03 -4.68
CA TYR A 6 7.85 0.30 -5.93
C TYR A 6 8.02 1.31 -7.07
N GLU A 7 9.28 1.60 -7.41
CA GLU A 7 9.61 2.66 -8.36
C GLU A 7 9.02 2.46 -9.77
N PRO A 8 8.93 1.25 -10.34
CA PRO A 8 8.42 1.06 -11.69
C PRO A 8 7.03 1.68 -11.91
N ALA A 9 6.09 1.49 -10.97
CA ALA A 9 4.75 2.06 -11.08
C ALA A 9 4.75 3.59 -11.24
N TYR A 10 5.67 4.30 -10.56
CA TYR A 10 5.76 5.76 -10.66
C TYR A 10 6.50 6.23 -11.93
N LYS A 11 7.46 5.44 -12.44
CA LYS A 11 8.13 5.72 -13.71
C LYS A 11 7.16 5.55 -14.87
N ASP A 12 6.44 4.44 -14.90
CA ASP A 12 5.46 4.14 -15.94
C ASP A 12 4.32 5.16 -15.94
N ARG A 13 3.84 5.52 -14.74
CA ARG A 13 2.82 6.55 -14.60
C ARG A 13 3.28 7.91 -15.10
N TRP A 14 4.51 8.31 -14.80
CA TRP A 14 5.09 9.57 -15.28
C TRP A 14 5.16 9.62 -16.82
N ILE A 15 5.64 8.54 -17.44
CA ILE A 15 5.72 8.42 -18.90
C ILE A 15 4.31 8.50 -19.52
N SER A 16 3.36 7.76 -18.97
CA SER A 16 1.97 7.75 -19.43
C SER A 16 1.30 9.11 -19.33
N ASP A 17 1.43 9.80 -18.18
CA ASP A 17 0.82 11.12 -17.99
C ASP A 17 1.46 12.18 -18.92
N LEU A 18 2.76 12.10 -19.19
CA LEU A 18 3.45 12.99 -20.14
C LEU A 18 2.98 12.79 -21.58
N ALA A 19 2.79 11.53 -22.00
CA ALA A 19 2.30 11.21 -23.34
C ALA A 19 0.84 11.62 -23.56
N SER A 20 0.08 11.80 -22.46
CA SER A 20 -1.36 12.05 -22.49
C SER A 20 -1.76 13.53 -22.58
N GLN A 21 -0.83 14.42 -22.96
CA GLN A 21 -1.10 15.87 -23.04
C GLN A 21 -2.37 16.23 -23.85
N LYS A 22 -2.63 15.50 -24.94
CA LYS A 22 -3.80 15.73 -25.81
C LYS A 22 -4.98 14.81 -25.49
N SER A 23 -4.72 13.57 -25.08
CA SER A 23 -5.75 12.52 -24.91
C SER A 23 -6.37 12.48 -23.51
N ALA A 24 -5.66 12.92 -22.48
CA ALA A 24 -6.17 13.00 -21.11
C ALA A 24 -5.57 14.22 -20.37
N PRO A 25 -6.06 15.44 -20.65
CA PRO A 25 -5.49 16.68 -20.11
C PRO A 25 -5.39 16.71 -18.58
N THR A 26 -6.36 16.14 -17.86
CA THR A 26 -6.36 16.05 -16.39
C THR A 26 -5.22 15.19 -15.84
N GLN A 27 -4.79 14.15 -16.57
CA GLN A 27 -3.63 13.35 -16.19
C GLN A 27 -2.33 14.13 -16.42
N TYR A 28 -2.23 14.84 -17.53
CA TYR A 28 -1.09 15.69 -17.83
C TYR A 28 -0.93 16.85 -16.84
N GLU A 29 -2.03 17.43 -16.34
CA GLU A 29 -2.03 18.47 -15.30
C GLU A 29 -1.27 18.04 -14.03
N HIS A 30 -1.31 16.76 -13.67
CA HIS A 30 -0.52 16.25 -12.56
C HIS A 30 0.98 16.44 -12.81
N THR A 31 1.46 16.20 -14.04
CA THR A 31 2.87 16.42 -14.40
C THR A 31 3.25 17.89 -14.32
N LEU A 32 2.36 18.80 -14.74
CA LEU A 32 2.57 20.24 -14.63
C LEU A 32 2.67 20.67 -13.17
N LYS A 33 1.82 20.13 -12.29
CA LYS A 33 1.86 20.39 -10.84
C LYS A 33 3.14 19.89 -10.18
N ILE A 34 3.73 18.80 -10.66
CA ILE A 34 5.04 18.32 -10.18
C ILE A 34 6.15 19.27 -10.65
N LYS A 35 6.14 19.66 -11.93
CA LYS A 35 7.13 20.58 -12.50
C LYS A 35 7.09 21.97 -11.85
N SER A 36 5.89 22.50 -11.55
CA SER A 36 5.74 23.79 -10.87
C SER A 36 6.30 23.81 -9.45
N ARG A 37 6.50 22.63 -8.84
CA ARG A 37 7.18 22.46 -7.55
C ARG A 37 8.69 22.22 -7.70
N HIS A 38 9.26 22.53 -8.86
CA HIS A 38 10.66 22.31 -9.22
C HIS A 38 11.10 20.84 -9.03
N LYS A 39 10.21 19.89 -9.34
CA LYS A 39 10.52 18.45 -9.31
C LYS A 39 10.64 17.89 -10.72
N LEU A 40 11.58 16.97 -10.90
CA LEU A 40 11.89 16.39 -12.21
C LEU A 40 10.85 15.35 -12.66
N ASN A 41 10.30 14.58 -11.71
CA ASN A 41 9.31 13.53 -11.94
C ASN A 41 8.65 13.13 -10.61
N TYR A 42 7.74 12.15 -10.63
CA TYR A 42 7.08 11.65 -9.42
C TYR A 42 8.06 11.09 -8.39
N LEU A 43 9.11 10.38 -8.79
CA LEU A 43 10.08 9.82 -7.85
C LEU A 43 10.89 10.90 -7.13
N ASP A 44 11.30 11.95 -7.84
CA ASP A 44 11.97 13.11 -7.25
C ASP A 44 11.04 13.83 -6.25
N HIS A 45 9.76 13.96 -6.59
CA HIS A 45 8.76 14.47 -5.65
C HIS A 45 8.65 13.63 -4.37
N LEU A 46 8.59 12.29 -4.49
CA LEU A 46 8.55 11.39 -3.34
C LEU A 46 9.83 11.45 -2.51
N LYS A 47 11.01 11.45 -3.15
CA LYS A 47 12.31 11.54 -2.47
C LYS A 47 12.44 12.84 -1.69
N SER A 48 12.02 13.97 -2.27
CA SER A 48 11.95 15.25 -1.55
C SER A 48 11.02 15.16 -0.35
N GLY A 49 9.80 14.65 -0.54
CA GLY A 49 8.82 14.53 0.56
C GLY A 49 9.29 13.60 1.68
N ALA A 50 10.07 12.56 1.35
CA ALA A 50 10.71 11.69 2.33
C ALA A 50 11.75 12.46 3.15
N LYS A 51 12.62 13.22 2.47
CA LYS A 51 13.65 14.07 3.10
C LYS A 51 13.03 15.08 4.05
N ASP A 52 12.00 15.80 3.61
CA ASP A 52 11.32 16.84 4.39
C ASP A 52 10.72 16.29 5.70
N ARG A 53 10.37 14.99 5.72
CA ARG A 53 9.79 14.30 6.89
C ARG A 53 10.81 13.48 7.69
N GLY A 54 12.08 13.48 7.31
CA GLY A 54 13.10 12.62 7.92
C GLY A 54 12.83 11.11 7.73
N TRP A 55 12.13 10.74 6.66
CA TRP A 55 11.84 9.33 6.34
C TRP A 55 12.96 8.72 5.50
N LYS A 56 13.31 7.47 5.79
CA LYS A 56 14.26 6.71 4.96
C LYS A 56 13.55 6.19 3.70
N TYR A 57 13.78 6.86 2.58
CA TYR A 57 13.31 6.40 1.26
C TYR A 57 14.04 5.13 0.82
N VAL A 58 13.30 4.16 0.30
CA VAL A 58 13.85 2.93 -0.29
C VAL A 58 13.09 2.61 -1.57
N GLY A 59 13.76 2.76 -2.71
CA GLY A 59 13.23 2.32 -3.99
C GLY A 59 13.43 0.81 -4.17
N ILE A 60 12.36 0.09 -4.51
CA ILE A 60 12.40 -1.32 -4.92
C ILE A 60 11.93 -1.44 -6.37
N SER A 61 12.51 -2.37 -7.11
CA SER A 61 12.16 -2.66 -8.50
C SER A 61 11.34 -3.95 -8.68
N MET A 62 11.23 -4.76 -7.63
CA MET A 62 10.48 -6.02 -7.60
C MET A 62 9.87 -6.23 -6.22
N ALA A 63 8.78 -7.00 -6.17
CA ALA A 63 8.07 -7.41 -4.97
C ALA A 63 8.99 -8.14 -3.97
N GLN A 64 9.90 -8.98 -4.46
CA GLN A 64 10.90 -9.65 -3.61
C GLN A 64 11.76 -8.65 -2.81
N GLY A 65 12.02 -7.45 -3.34
CA GLY A 65 12.75 -6.40 -2.64
C GLY A 65 12.09 -5.91 -1.36
N PHE A 66 10.75 -6.02 -1.25
CA PHE A 66 10.04 -5.75 0.02
C PHE A 66 10.40 -6.78 1.09
N TRP A 67 10.34 -8.07 0.74
CA TRP A 67 10.66 -9.17 1.66
C TRP A 67 12.13 -9.13 2.09
N ASP A 68 13.03 -8.91 1.13
CA ASP A 68 14.46 -8.77 1.39
C ASP A 68 14.74 -7.60 2.32
N TYR A 69 14.02 -6.48 2.14
CA TYR A 69 14.18 -5.32 3.01
C TYR A 69 13.71 -5.60 4.43
N ILE A 70 12.55 -6.22 4.64
CA ILE A 70 12.11 -6.60 5.99
C ILE A 70 13.13 -7.54 6.64
N ASN A 71 13.62 -8.54 5.89
CA ASN A 71 14.65 -9.45 6.38
C ASN A 71 16.01 -8.78 6.65
N LYS A 72 16.30 -7.62 6.06
CA LYS A 72 17.48 -6.81 6.39
C LYS A 72 17.32 -6.07 7.72
N LEU A 73 16.09 -5.82 8.17
CA LEU A 73 15.82 -5.11 9.43
C LEU A 73 16.05 -5.97 10.67
N LYS A 74 16.51 -7.23 10.59
CA LYS A 74 16.65 -8.22 11.69
C LYS A 74 17.07 -7.68 13.08
N GLY A 75 17.91 -6.65 13.18
CA GLY A 75 18.31 -6.02 14.45
C GLY A 75 17.31 -5.00 15.02
N THR A 76 16.27 -4.64 14.28
CA THR A 76 15.23 -3.66 14.58
C THR A 76 13.86 -4.31 14.37
N LYS A 77 13.14 -4.55 15.46
CA LYS A 77 11.79 -5.12 15.36
C LYS A 77 10.85 -4.14 14.66
N VAL A 78 10.20 -4.61 13.59
CA VAL A 78 9.16 -3.87 12.87
C VAL A 78 7.90 -3.82 13.72
N SER A 79 7.50 -2.63 14.13
CA SER A 79 6.28 -2.43 14.93
C SER A 79 5.03 -2.30 14.08
N ARG A 80 5.15 -1.76 12.86
CA ARG A 80 4.04 -1.49 11.94
C ARG A 80 4.48 -1.61 10.50
N VAL A 81 3.58 -2.10 9.66
CA VAL A 81 3.66 -2.05 8.20
C VAL A 81 2.35 -1.46 7.72
N TRP A 82 2.43 -0.37 6.96
CA TRP A 82 1.30 0.25 6.31
C TRP A 82 1.49 0.13 4.80
N PHE A 83 0.52 -0.51 4.14
CA PHE A 83 0.46 -0.62 2.69
C PHE A 83 -0.67 0.24 2.16
N TYR A 84 -0.40 1.00 1.10
CA TYR A 84 -1.40 1.77 0.36
C TYR A 84 -1.36 1.33 -1.10
N GLY A 85 -2.43 0.73 -1.59
CA GLY A 85 -2.49 0.26 -2.97
C GLY A 85 -3.70 -0.60 -3.26
N HIS A 86 -3.59 -1.45 -4.28
CA HIS A 86 -4.63 -2.39 -4.65
C HIS A 86 -4.31 -3.79 -4.13
N ALA A 87 -5.36 -4.58 -3.92
CA ALA A 87 -5.21 -5.98 -3.65
C ALA A 87 -6.40 -6.76 -4.21
N ARG A 88 -6.19 -8.07 -4.31
CA ARG A 88 -7.27 -9.04 -4.22
C ARG A 88 -6.98 -9.87 -2.98
N GLU A 89 -6.48 -11.09 -3.14
CA GLU A 89 -5.90 -11.86 -2.04
C GLU A 89 -4.47 -11.41 -1.74
N ASP A 90 -3.71 -11.09 -2.80
CA ASP A 90 -2.34 -10.58 -2.72
C ASP A 90 -2.28 -9.06 -2.88
N LEU A 91 -1.21 -8.44 -2.39
CA LEU A 91 -1.01 -6.99 -2.55
C LEU A 91 -0.36 -6.68 -3.90
N TRP A 92 -0.91 -5.70 -4.61
CA TRP A 92 -0.43 -5.25 -5.91
C TRP A 92 0.34 -3.94 -5.75
N LEU A 93 1.62 -3.97 -6.10
CA LEU A 93 2.52 -2.82 -6.05
C LEU A 93 2.38 -1.88 -7.25
N SER A 94 1.70 -2.33 -8.30
CA SER A 94 1.30 -1.53 -9.45
C SER A 94 -0.15 -1.84 -9.80
N LEU A 95 -0.77 -0.91 -10.54
CA LEU A 95 -2.16 -1.03 -10.93
C LEU A 95 -2.30 -0.58 -12.37
N ASN A 96 -2.88 -1.47 -13.18
CA ASN A 96 -3.38 -1.14 -14.49
C ASN A 96 -4.90 -1.34 -14.51
N HIS A 97 -5.56 -0.62 -15.40
CA HIS A 97 -6.97 -0.83 -15.70
C HIS A 97 -7.11 -1.21 -17.16
N ARG A 98 -8.02 -2.13 -17.44
CA ARG A 98 -8.39 -2.45 -18.82
C ARG A 98 -9.11 -1.24 -19.43
N ALA A 99 -8.72 -0.87 -20.65
CA ALA A 99 -9.23 0.34 -21.29
C ALA A 99 -10.75 0.32 -21.56
N SER A 100 -11.34 -0.87 -21.78
CA SER A 100 -12.75 -1.01 -22.18
C SER A 100 -13.75 -0.83 -21.04
N ASP A 101 -13.41 -1.27 -19.83
CA ASP A 101 -14.34 -1.36 -18.70
C ASP A 101 -13.79 -0.76 -17.40
N HIS A 102 -12.57 -0.19 -17.46
CA HIS A 102 -11.84 0.35 -16.31
C HIS A 102 -11.69 -0.63 -15.14
N VAL A 103 -11.75 -1.94 -15.41
CA VAL A 103 -11.55 -2.96 -14.38
C VAL A 103 -10.06 -3.09 -14.08
N ALA A 104 -9.72 -3.18 -12.78
CA ALA A 104 -8.35 -3.40 -12.33
C ALA A 104 -7.82 -4.76 -12.83
N VAL A 105 -6.68 -4.71 -13.53
CA VAL A 105 -5.99 -5.88 -14.07
C VAL A 105 -4.82 -6.23 -13.17
N SER A 106 -4.65 -7.54 -12.92
CA SER A 106 -3.50 -8.03 -12.14
C SER A 106 -2.20 -7.56 -12.81
N PRO A 107 -1.25 -7.02 -12.05
CA PRO A 107 0.05 -6.69 -12.60
C PRO A 107 0.86 -7.97 -12.83
N GLU A 108 2.05 -7.81 -13.40
CA GLU A 108 3.03 -8.89 -13.52
C GLU A 108 3.44 -9.42 -12.14
N SER A 109 3.88 -10.68 -12.08
CA SER A 109 4.24 -11.36 -10.83
C SER A 109 5.32 -10.64 -10.02
N ASN A 110 6.23 -9.95 -10.69
CA ASN A 110 7.27 -9.13 -10.06
C ASN A 110 6.73 -7.92 -9.29
N ALA A 111 5.44 -7.58 -9.43
CA ALA A 111 4.77 -6.48 -8.73
C ALA A 111 3.69 -6.99 -7.76
N ILE A 112 3.67 -8.28 -7.43
CA ILE A 112 2.70 -8.90 -6.52
C ILE A 112 3.43 -9.38 -5.26
N LEU A 113 2.99 -8.91 -4.09
CA LEU A 113 3.37 -9.48 -2.80
C LEU A 113 2.39 -10.59 -2.47
N THR A 114 2.82 -11.84 -2.66
CA THR A 114 1.95 -12.99 -2.44
C THR A 114 1.78 -13.32 -0.96
N CYS A 115 0.62 -13.83 -0.59
CA CYS A 115 0.34 -14.38 0.74
C CYS A 115 1.29 -15.54 1.10
N ASP A 116 1.68 -16.33 0.10
CA ASP A 116 2.59 -17.46 0.30
C ASP A 116 4.00 -17.03 0.66
N ASP A 117 4.41 -15.83 0.22
CA ASP A 117 5.72 -15.29 0.49
C ASP A 117 5.86 -14.71 1.91
N ILE A 118 4.77 -14.54 2.65
CA ILE A 118 4.82 -14.08 4.05
C ILE A 118 5.71 -15.02 4.89
N LYS A 119 5.71 -16.33 4.58
CA LYS A 119 6.55 -17.33 5.26
C LYS A 119 8.06 -17.13 5.03
N LYS A 120 8.46 -16.35 4.01
CA LYS A 120 9.86 -16.00 3.74
C LYS A 120 10.40 -14.97 4.75
N VAL A 121 9.53 -14.37 5.57
CA VAL A 121 9.93 -13.43 6.61
C VAL A 121 9.96 -14.12 7.96
N ALA A 122 11.02 -13.88 8.71
CA ALA A 122 11.10 -14.42 10.06
C ALA A 122 10.19 -13.64 11.01
N ALA A 123 9.27 -14.33 11.70
CA ALA A 123 8.32 -13.71 12.62
C ALA A 123 8.97 -12.88 13.74
N PHE A 124 10.20 -13.24 14.17
CA PHE A 124 10.96 -12.47 15.16
C PHE A 124 11.37 -11.07 14.68
N SER A 125 11.27 -10.80 13.37
CA SER A 125 11.50 -9.47 12.78
C SER A 125 10.41 -8.47 13.19
N PHE A 126 9.33 -8.91 13.80
CA PHE A 126 8.20 -8.07 14.22
C PHE A 126 8.12 -7.93 15.74
N VAL A 127 7.56 -6.81 16.19
CA VAL A 127 7.19 -6.64 17.59
C VAL A 127 6.10 -7.68 17.93
N PRO A 128 6.31 -8.53 18.96
CA PRO A 128 5.30 -9.53 19.32
C PRO A 128 3.98 -8.88 19.70
N ARG A 129 2.87 -9.51 19.35
CA ARG A 129 1.50 -9.03 19.62
C ARG A 129 1.27 -8.52 21.05
N LYS A 130 1.81 -9.23 22.07
CA LYS A 130 1.66 -8.86 23.48
C LYS A 130 2.29 -7.49 23.83
N ALA A 131 3.27 -7.04 23.05
CA ALA A 131 3.95 -5.76 23.20
C ALA A 131 3.56 -4.76 22.10
N ALA A 132 2.72 -5.15 21.15
CA ALA A 132 2.29 -4.30 20.05
C ALA A 132 1.19 -3.35 20.55
N THR A 133 1.37 -2.06 20.31
CA THR A 133 0.39 -1.01 20.64
C THR A 133 -0.52 -0.66 19.46
N HIS A 134 -0.17 -1.11 18.26
CA HIS A 134 -0.85 -0.76 17.01
C HIS A 134 -0.82 -1.95 16.03
N PRO A 135 -1.81 -2.02 15.12
CA PRO A 135 -1.84 -3.03 14.07
C PRO A 135 -0.98 -2.66 12.87
N HIS A 136 -0.61 -3.69 12.10
CA HIS A 136 -0.23 -3.55 10.69
C HIS A 136 -1.50 -3.24 9.88
N ARG A 137 -1.42 -2.41 8.84
CA ARG A 137 -2.60 -1.97 8.07
C ARG A 137 -2.39 -2.10 6.58
N PHE A 138 -3.35 -2.69 5.91
CA PHE A 138 -3.34 -2.90 4.47
C PHE A 138 -4.47 -2.09 3.83
N PHE A 139 -4.20 -0.83 3.52
CA PHE A 139 -5.14 0.07 2.85
C PHE A 139 -5.19 -0.27 1.37
N GLY A 140 -6.18 -1.08 1.00
CA GLY A 140 -6.44 -1.49 -0.37
C GLY A 140 -7.71 -2.31 -0.45
N CYS A 141 -8.31 -2.34 -1.64
CA CYS A 141 -9.52 -3.11 -1.88
C CYS A 141 -9.26 -4.59 -1.59
N ASN A 142 -10.19 -5.27 -0.92
CA ASN A 142 -10.16 -6.72 -0.67
C ASN A 142 -8.93 -7.27 0.10
N THR A 143 -8.14 -6.41 0.75
CA THR A 143 -6.95 -6.78 1.55
C THR A 143 -7.21 -7.69 2.76
N LYS A 144 -8.47 -8.01 3.06
CA LYS A 144 -8.92 -8.90 4.14
C LYS A 144 -8.09 -10.19 4.23
N ALA A 145 -7.95 -10.92 3.13
CA ALA A 145 -7.28 -12.22 3.11
C ALA A 145 -5.78 -12.09 3.40
N PHE A 146 -5.12 -11.07 2.84
CA PHE A 146 -3.72 -10.78 3.12
C PHE A 146 -3.50 -10.45 4.60
N ALA A 147 -4.34 -9.60 5.18
CA ALA A 147 -4.24 -9.21 6.59
C ALA A 147 -4.40 -10.41 7.54
N GLU A 148 -5.32 -11.33 7.21
CA GLU A 148 -5.53 -12.57 7.95
C GLU A 148 -4.30 -13.49 7.87
N LYS A 149 -3.79 -13.73 6.65
CA LYS A 149 -2.58 -14.55 6.46
C LYS A 149 -1.38 -13.95 7.17
N TRP A 150 -1.18 -12.64 7.06
CA TRP A 150 -0.11 -11.90 7.75
C TRP A 150 -0.16 -12.10 9.26
N THR A 151 -1.35 -11.92 9.85
CA THR A 151 -1.59 -12.12 11.29
C THR A 151 -1.27 -13.54 11.72
N ASN A 152 -1.76 -14.53 10.97
CA ASN A 152 -1.61 -15.94 11.33
C ASN A 152 -0.17 -16.42 11.19
N THR A 153 0.53 -16.03 10.13
CA THR A 153 1.92 -16.44 9.88
C THR A 153 2.90 -15.76 10.82
N LEU A 154 2.72 -14.46 11.10
CA LEU A 154 3.71 -13.67 11.86
C LEU A 154 3.32 -13.47 13.33
N SER A 155 2.12 -13.90 13.74
CA SER A 155 1.58 -13.73 15.10
C SER A 155 1.57 -12.25 15.56
N VAL A 156 1.11 -11.36 14.69
CA VAL A 156 0.94 -9.90 14.92
C VAL A 156 -0.52 -9.47 14.79
N PHE A 157 -0.86 -8.21 15.10
CA PHE A 157 -2.17 -7.64 14.75
C PHE A 157 -2.14 -7.08 13.34
N ALA A 158 -3.15 -7.36 12.51
CA ALA A 158 -3.27 -6.71 11.22
C ALA A 158 -4.70 -6.35 10.87
N GLU A 159 -4.84 -5.37 9.97
CA GLU A 159 -6.12 -4.87 9.49
C GLU A 159 -6.17 -4.81 7.98
N GLY A 160 -7.37 -5.04 7.43
CA GLY A 160 -7.64 -4.96 6.01
C GLY A 160 -9.12 -4.88 5.71
N SER A 161 -9.45 -4.58 4.46
CA SER A 161 -10.83 -4.37 4.00
C SER A 161 -11.40 -5.57 3.25
N SER A 162 -12.70 -5.82 3.41
CA SER A 162 -13.50 -6.47 2.36
C SER A 162 -14.13 -5.39 1.49
N GLY A 163 -14.13 -5.60 0.17
CA GLY A 163 -14.72 -4.65 -0.77
C GLY A 163 -13.81 -3.47 -1.10
N LYS A 164 -14.42 -2.37 -1.54
CA LYS A 164 -13.72 -1.22 -2.13
C LYS A 164 -13.41 -0.14 -1.09
N VAL A 165 -12.14 0.30 -1.08
CA VAL A 165 -11.69 1.51 -0.38
C VAL A 165 -11.39 2.61 -1.39
N GLY A 166 -11.81 3.82 -1.04
CA GLY A 166 -11.57 5.05 -1.76
C GLY A 166 -10.32 5.76 -1.27
N PHE A 167 -9.45 6.11 -2.21
CA PHE A 167 -8.25 6.92 -1.99
C PHE A 167 -8.45 8.38 -2.42
N GLU A 168 -9.65 8.74 -2.89
CA GLU A 168 -9.96 10.11 -3.23
C GLU A 168 -9.70 11.02 -2.04
N LYS A 169 -8.97 12.11 -2.28
CA LYS A 169 -8.61 13.11 -1.25
C LYS A 169 -7.80 12.55 -0.07
N ILE A 170 -7.13 11.41 -0.24
CA ILE A 170 -6.28 10.82 0.82
C ILE A 170 -5.25 11.83 1.38
N HIS A 171 -4.70 12.70 0.51
CA HIS A 171 -3.77 13.75 0.93
C HIS A 171 -4.44 14.84 1.78
N GLU A 172 -5.68 15.21 1.49
CA GLU A 172 -6.45 16.19 2.27
C GLU A 172 -6.86 15.62 3.64
N ARG A 173 -7.10 14.31 3.70
CA ARG A 173 -7.52 13.60 4.92
C ARG A 173 -6.36 13.06 5.77
N GLY A 174 -5.14 13.51 5.52
CA GLY A 174 -3.97 13.10 6.30
C GLY A 174 -3.60 11.62 6.18
N GLY A 175 -3.95 10.97 5.07
CA GLY A 175 -3.64 9.55 4.82
C GLY A 175 -4.81 8.59 5.05
N LYS A 176 -5.96 9.07 5.52
CA LYS A 176 -7.13 8.23 5.77
C LYS A 176 -7.82 7.80 4.47
N VAL A 177 -8.27 6.54 4.42
CA VAL A 177 -9.07 6.00 3.31
C VAL A 177 -10.55 5.97 3.66
N ARG A 178 -11.41 5.94 2.64
CA ARG A 178 -12.87 5.91 2.82
C ARG A 178 -13.46 4.57 2.42
N LEU A 179 -14.33 3.99 3.23
CA LEU A 179 -15.06 2.78 2.83
C LEU A 179 -16.13 3.10 1.78
N SER A 180 -16.16 2.34 0.68
CA SER A 180 -17.27 2.38 -0.28
C SER A 180 -18.50 1.67 0.28
N ALA A 181 -19.65 1.80 -0.40
CA ALA A 181 -20.85 1.05 -0.04
C ALA A 181 -20.59 -0.46 -0.03
N GLY A 182 -21.00 -1.13 1.06
CA GLY A 182 -20.80 -2.56 1.27
C GLY A 182 -19.39 -2.98 1.68
N ALA A 183 -18.43 -2.05 1.73
CA ALA A 183 -17.08 -2.35 2.21
C ALA A 183 -17.03 -2.38 3.74
N GLN A 184 -16.18 -3.25 4.29
CA GLN A 184 -16.01 -3.42 5.74
C GLN A 184 -14.53 -3.46 6.08
N TRP A 185 -14.17 -3.01 7.29
CA TRP A 185 -12.80 -3.04 7.80
C TRP A 185 -12.69 -4.00 8.97
N TYR A 186 -11.72 -4.91 8.91
CA TYR A 186 -11.53 -5.96 9.90
C TYR A 186 -10.17 -5.85 10.56
N GLN A 187 -10.14 -6.18 11.84
CA GLN A 187 -8.92 -6.44 12.60
C GLN A 187 -8.80 -7.92 12.91
N TYR A 188 -7.59 -8.43 12.69
CA TYR A 188 -7.23 -9.82 12.91
C TYR A 188 -6.33 -9.93 14.14
N SER A 189 -6.62 -10.96 14.92
CA SER A 189 -5.76 -11.46 15.97
C SER A 189 -5.72 -12.98 15.83
N LYS A 190 -4.55 -13.61 15.99
CA LYS A 190 -4.35 -15.06 15.78
C LYS A 190 -5.49 -15.92 16.35
N ALA A 191 -6.02 -16.82 15.51
CA ALA A 191 -6.98 -17.88 15.84
C ALA A 191 -8.30 -17.43 16.50
N SER A 192 -8.65 -16.14 16.41
CA SER A 192 -9.95 -15.60 16.84
C SER A 192 -10.75 -15.13 15.64
N THR A 193 -12.08 -15.17 15.75
CA THR A 193 -12.99 -14.52 14.80
C THR A 193 -12.54 -13.08 14.54
N PRO A 194 -12.43 -12.62 13.28
CA PRO A 194 -12.02 -11.26 12.98
C PRO A 194 -12.98 -10.26 13.60
N ARG A 195 -12.42 -9.21 14.20
CA ARG A 195 -13.20 -8.11 14.76
C ARG A 195 -13.56 -7.13 13.63
N LEU A 196 -14.85 -6.96 13.36
CA LEU A 196 -15.33 -5.88 12.49
C LEU A 196 -15.14 -4.54 13.20
N LEU A 197 -14.43 -3.61 12.58
CA LEU A 197 -14.16 -2.27 13.11
C LEU A 197 -15.03 -1.19 12.47
N HIS A 198 -15.19 -1.26 11.15
CA HIS A 198 -15.93 -0.27 10.37
C HIS A 198 -16.84 -0.97 9.37
N LEU A 199 -18.05 -0.44 9.20
CA LEU A 199 -19.10 -1.09 8.41
C LEU A 199 -19.97 -0.11 7.64
N LYS A 200 -19.84 1.20 7.87
CA LYS A 200 -20.68 2.19 7.21
C LYS A 200 -19.95 2.79 6.02
N ALA A 201 -20.68 2.88 4.91
CA ALA A 201 -20.23 3.60 3.75
C ALA A 201 -19.84 5.03 4.15
N GLY A 202 -18.66 5.44 3.70
CA GLY A 202 -18.17 6.77 3.95
C GLY A 202 -17.37 6.97 5.23
N GLU A 203 -17.25 5.97 6.10
CA GLU A 203 -16.36 5.99 7.27
C GLU A 203 -14.90 6.13 6.83
N GLU A 204 -14.15 6.96 7.57
CA GLU A 204 -12.72 7.14 7.39
C GLU A 204 -11.94 6.14 8.26
N VAL A 205 -10.96 5.49 7.66
CA VAL A 205 -10.05 4.56 8.32
C VAL A 205 -8.66 5.16 8.36
N ASP A 206 -8.08 5.18 9.57
CA ASP A 206 -6.74 5.67 9.92
C ASP A 206 -5.67 4.57 9.86
#